data_AF-A0A1Y1Q9N5-F1
#
_entry.id   AF-A0A1Y1Q9N5-F1
#
_cell.length_a   1.000
_cell.length_b   1.000
_cell.length_c   1.000
_cell.angle_alpha   90.00
_cell.angle_beta   90.00
_cell.angle_gamma   90.00
#
_symmetry.space_group_name_H-M   'P 1'
#
loop_
_entity.id
_entity.type
_entity.pdbx_description
1 polymer ?
#
loop_
_entity_poly.entity_id
_entity_poly.type
_entity_poly.pdbx_seq_one_letter_code
_entity_poly.pdbx_strand_id
1 'polypeptide(L)'
;TVEVDGRSVSACTLPASDGMQVANNTPALNEVRKTLTQMLFVEGNHLCPTCSKTGDCTLQALGYHFGMLDGHFPPFYPRRDVDASHPTVMLDRDRCILCELCVRASREVDGKNVFAISGRGANSHLIVNTASGKLGDSDLQAEDLAAHICPVGAILSKGHGYEVPIGLRTFDLHSVAESDVATAITLQKTEHHDV
;
A
#
# COMPACT_ATOMS: atom_id res chain seq x y z
N THR A 1 -8.48 -8.51 -8.57
CA THR A 1 -9.49 -8.82 -9.60
C THR A 1 -9.35 -10.25 -10.05
N VAL A 2 -10.43 -11.00 -10.14
CA VAL A 2 -10.51 -12.37 -10.67
C VAL A 2 -11.69 -12.46 -11.63
N GLU A 3 -11.80 -13.53 -12.40
CA GLU A 3 -12.99 -13.81 -13.20
C GLU A 3 -13.83 -14.90 -12.51
N VAL A 4 -15.11 -14.61 -12.31
CA VAL A 4 -16.09 -15.53 -11.73
C VAL A 4 -17.22 -15.69 -12.72
N ASP A 5 -17.45 -16.92 -13.18
CA ASP A 5 -18.50 -17.26 -14.15
C ASP A 5 -18.52 -16.33 -15.39
N GLY A 6 -17.33 -16.02 -15.91
CA GLY A 6 -17.14 -15.14 -17.07
C GLY A 6 -17.25 -13.63 -16.78
N ARG A 7 -17.28 -13.21 -15.50
CA ARG A 7 -17.36 -11.80 -15.09
C ARG A 7 -16.16 -11.38 -14.25
N SER A 8 -15.59 -10.22 -14.57
CA SER A 8 -14.50 -9.62 -13.78
C SER A 8 -15.04 -9.03 -12.48
N VAL A 9 -14.48 -9.48 -11.34
CA VAL A 9 -14.91 -9.10 -9.99
C VAL A 9 -13.70 -8.88 -9.06
N SER A 10 -13.91 -8.21 -7.93
CA SER A 10 -12.88 -8.09 -6.89
C SER A 10 -13.01 -9.25 -5.87
N ALA A 11 -11.98 -10.11 -5.83
CA ALA A 11 -11.96 -11.27 -4.93
C ALA A 11 -12.06 -10.91 -3.44
N CYS A 12 -11.59 -9.71 -3.06
CA CYS A 12 -11.57 -9.28 -1.66
C CYS A 12 -12.94 -8.87 -1.12
N THR A 13 -13.96 -8.67 -1.97
CA THR A 13 -15.30 -8.22 -1.53
C THR A 13 -16.44 -9.13 -1.96
N LEU A 14 -16.20 -10.05 -2.91
CA LEU A 14 -17.20 -11.03 -3.34
C LEU A 14 -17.22 -12.22 -2.37
N PRO A 15 -18.33 -12.49 -1.66
CA PRO A 15 -18.45 -13.69 -0.83
C PRO A 15 -18.36 -14.96 -1.68
N ALA A 16 -17.61 -15.95 -1.21
CA ALA A 16 -17.55 -17.25 -1.86
C ALA A 16 -18.90 -17.97 -1.74
N SER A 17 -19.30 -18.67 -2.80
CA SER A 17 -20.51 -19.48 -2.83
C SER A 17 -20.23 -20.85 -3.41
N ASP A 18 -21.05 -21.84 -3.04
CA ASP A 18 -20.95 -23.19 -3.60
C ASP A 18 -21.09 -23.17 -5.13
N GLY A 19 -20.33 -24.03 -5.80
CA GLY A 19 -20.32 -24.16 -7.26
C GLY A 19 -19.68 -23.00 -8.05
N MET A 20 -19.15 -21.96 -7.39
CA MET A 20 -18.54 -20.81 -8.06
C MET A 20 -17.26 -21.21 -8.83
N GLN A 21 -17.18 -20.87 -10.13
CA GLN A 21 -15.98 -21.11 -10.92
C GLN A 21 -15.11 -19.86 -10.98
N VAL A 22 -13.91 -19.93 -10.40
CA VAL A 22 -12.99 -18.79 -10.29
C VAL A 22 -11.75 -19.00 -11.15
N ALA A 23 -11.54 -18.14 -12.13
CA ALA A 23 -10.27 -18.02 -12.84
C ALA A 23 -9.45 -16.86 -12.25
N ASN A 24 -8.27 -17.18 -11.73
CA ASN A 24 -7.40 -16.20 -11.05
C ASN A 24 -6.15 -15.86 -11.85
N ASN A 25 -5.54 -16.82 -12.55
CA ASN A 25 -4.23 -16.64 -13.19
C ASN A 25 -4.31 -16.85 -14.70
N THR A 26 -5.09 -16.01 -15.38
CA THR A 26 -5.19 -16.01 -16.85
C THR A 26 -4.32 -14.89 -17.44
N PRO A 27 -3.80 -15.04 -18.67
CA PRO A 27 -3.05 -13.98 -19.34
C PRO A 27 -3.81 -12.65 -19.40
N ALA A 28 -5.10 -12.70 -19.74
CA ALA A 28 -5.94 -11.50 -19.81
C ALA A 28 -6.08 -10.79 -18.45
N LEU A 29 -6.27 -11.53 -17.35
CA LEU A 29 -6.33 -10.93 -16.01
C LEU A 29 -4.99 -10.32 -15.59
N ASN A 30 -3.88 -10.97 -15.93
CA ASN A 30 -2.55 -10.48 -15.57
C ASN A 30 -2.18 -9.20 -16.34
N GLU A 31 -2.59 -9.05 -17.60
CA GLU A 31 -2.45 -7.78 -18.32
C GLU A 31 -3.25 -6.65 -17.66
N VAL A 32 -4.50 -6.90 -17.25
CA VAL A 32 -5.30 -5.90 -16.52
C VAL A 32 -4.62 -5.49 -15.21
N ARG A 33 -4.10 -6.45 -14.44
CA ARG A 33 -3.39 -6.17 -13.17
C ARG A 33 -2.09 -5.41 -13.40
N LYS A 34 -1.36 -5.74 -14.49
CA LYS A 34 -0.17 -5.00 -14.92
C LYS A 34 -0.51 -3.55 -15.23
N THR A 35 -1.56 -3.30 -16.00
CA THR A 35 -2.03 -1.95 -16.32
C THR A 35 -2.41 -1.15 -15.07
N LEU A 36 -3.15 -1.75 -14.13
CA LEU A 36 -3.47 -1.10 -12.85
C LEU A 36 -2.21 -0.78 -12.04
N THR A 37 -1.25 -1.71 -12.01
CA THR A 37 0.04 -1.49 -11.35
C THR A 37 0.79 -0.32 -11.99
N GLN A 38 0.86 -0.27 -13.32
CA GLN A 38 1.47 0.84 -14.08
C GLN A 38 0.79 2.18 -13.77
N MET A 39 -0.54 2.22 -13.64
CA MET A 39 -1.29 3.41 -13.24
C MET A 39 -0.88 3.90 -11.85
N LEU A 40 -0.77 3.01 -10.86
CA LEU A 40 -0.31 3.37 -9.51
C LEU A 40 1.12 3.92 -9.49
N PHE A 41 1.98 3.48 -10.41
CA PHE A 41 3.33 4.02 -10.56
C PHE A 41 3.34 5.46 -11.11
N VAL A 42 2.42 5.84 -11.99
CA VAL A 42 2.43 7.19 -12.60
C VAL A 42 1.68 8.25 -11.79
N GLU A 43 0.80 7.84 -10.87
CA GLU A 43 0.06 8.73 -9.98
C GLU A 43 0.91 9.36 -8.87
N GLY A 44 2.12 8.84 -8.64
CA GLY A 44 3.05 9.28 -7.59
C GLY A 44 4.50 9.37 -8.07
N ASN A 45 5.42 9.71 -7.16
CA ASN A 45 6.85 9.74 -7.43
C ASN A 45 7.56 8.58 -6.71
N HIS A 46 7.81 7.49 -7.42
CA HIS A 46 8.40 6.27 -6.85
C HIS A 46 9.90 6.15 -7.17
N LEU A 47 10.71 6.92 -6.46
CA LEU A 47 12.18 6.88 -6.55
C LEU A 47 12.76 5.72 -5.72
N CYS A 48 12.63 4.50 -6.23
CA CYS A 48 13.01 3.28 -5.51
C CYS A 48 14.47 3.26 -4.99
N PRO A 49 15.49 3.77 -5.72
CA PRO A 49 16.87 3.75 -5.22
C PRO A 49 17.12 4.53 -3.93
N THR A 50 16.26 5.49 -3.59
CA THR A 50 16.40 6.34 -2.40
C THR A 50 15.35 6.07 -1.32
N CYS A 51 14.41 5.16 -1.58
CA CYS A 51 13.33 4.83 -0.66
C CYS A 51 13.76 3.70 0.27
N SER A 52 13.70 3.90 1.59
CA SER A 52 14.06 2.86 2.56
C SER A 52 13.14 1.63 2.56
N LYS A 53 11.94 1.72 1.95
CA LYS A 53 11.02 0.59 1.74
C LYS A 53 11.41 -0.29 0.55
N THR A 54 12.42 0.10 -0.25
CA THR A 54 12.86 -0.71 -1.41
C THR A 54 13.23 -2.12 -0.99
N GLY A 55 12.75 -3.13 -1.71
CA GLY A 55 12.89 -4.55 -1.34
C GLY A 55 11.82 -5.06 -0.38
N ASP A 56 11.10 -4.19 0.33
CA ASP A 56 9.95 -4.51 1.19
C ASP A 56 8.65 -3.81 0.72
N CYS A 57 8.70 -3.17 -0.45
CA CYS A 57 7.60 -2.40 -1.04
C CYS A 57 6.73 -3.30 -1.93
N THR A 58 5.46 -3.46 -1.57
CA THR A 58 4.52 -4.32 -2.32
C THR A 58 4.27 -3.80 -3.73
N LEU A 59 4.21 -2.48 -3.95
CA LEU A 59 4.05 -1.91 -5.30
C LEU A 59 5.24 -2.23 -6.20
N GLN A 60 6.46 -2.15 -5.67
CA GLN A 60 7.68 -2.54 -6.38
C GLN A 60 7.64 -4.02 -6.74
N ALA A 61 7.27 -4.87 -5.79
CA ALA A 61 7.21 -6.31 -5.99
C ALA A 61 6.12 -6.74 -6.99
N LEU A 62 4.97 -6.05 -7.03
CA LEU A 62 3.96 -6.22 -8.09
C LEU A 62 4.50 -5.83 -9.47
N GLY A 63 5.33 -4.78 -9.54
CA GLY A 63 6.03 -4.40 -10.77
C GLY A 63 6.92 -5.52 -11.31
N TYR A 64 7.68 -6.20 -10.43
CA TYR A 64 8.47 -7.38 -10.79
C TYR A 64 7.58 -8.55 -11.21
N HIS A 65 6.55 -8.84 -10.43
CA HIS A 65 5.67 -9.98 -10.65
C HIS A 65 4.95 -9.93 -12.00
N PHE A 66 4.49 -8.76 -12.43
CA PHE A 66 3.81 -8.58 -13.72
C PHE A 66 4.76 -8.21 -14.87
N GLY A 67 6.08 -8.26 -14.66
CA GLY A 67 7.06 -7.97 -15.71
C GLY A 67 6.91 -6.56 -16.28
N MET A 68 6.83 -5.55 -15.41
CA MET A 68 6.77 -4.15 -15.79
C MET A 68 8.19 -3.66 -16.15
N LEU A 69 8.54 -3.77 -17.44
CA LEU A 69 9.90 -3.49 -17.93
C LEU A 69 10.12 -2.06 -18.43
N ASP A 70 9.05 -1.27 -18.54
CA ASP A 70 9.06 0.09 -19.07
C ASP A 70 8.06 1.01 -18.33
N GLY A 71 8.19 2.31 -18.57
CA GLY A 71 7.20 3.32 -18.18
C GLY A 71 6.10 3.44 -19.23
N HIS A 72 5.12 2.53 -19.17
CA HIS A 72 4.06 2.43 -20.18
C HIS A 72 3.19 3.70 -20.31
N PHE A 73 2.98 4.41 -19.20
CA PHE A 73 2.23 5.67 -19.17
C PHE A 73 3.16 6.86 -18.84
N PRO A 74 2.84 8.07 -19.34
CA PRO A 74 3.52 9.28 -18.92
C PRO A 74 3.30 9.54 -17.41
N PRO A 75 4.37 9.77 -16.62
CA PRO A 75 4.25 10.10 -15.20
C PRO A 75 3.61 11.46 -14.98
N PHE A 76 2.82 11.60 -13.92
CA PHE A 76 2.18 12.89 -13.56
C PHE A 76 3.13 13.85 -12.85
N TYR A 77 4.18 13.32 -12.19
CA TYR A 77 5.10 14.08 -11.35
C TYR A 77 4.39 15.08 -10.42
N PRO A 78 3.43 14.62 -9.59
CA PRO A 78 2.78 15.51 -8.65
C PRO A 78 3.82 16.10 -7.68
N ARG A 79 3.53 17.27 -7.12
CA ARG A 79 4.31 17.86 -6.03
C ARG A 79 3.42 17.92 -4.80
N ARG A 80 3.54 16.93 -3.91
CA ARG A 80 2.78 16.85 -2.67
C ARG A 80 3.71 17.04 -1.48
N ASP A 81 3.12 17.47 -0.36
CA ASP A 81 3.88 17.78 0.84
C ASP A 81 4.42 16.52 1.52
N VAL A 82 5.72 16.56 1.85
CA VAL A 82 6.34 15.67 2.83
C VAL A 82 6.15 16.26 4.21
N ASP A 83 5.58 15.47 5.11
CA ASP A 83 5.37 15.82 6.51
C ASP A 83 6.29 15.00 7.42
N ALA A 84 7.29 15.68 7.99
CA ALA A 84 8.25 15.10 8.93
C ALA A 84 8.12 15.70 10.34
N SER A 85 6.97 16.32 10.65
CA SER A 85 6.71 17.00 11.92
C SER A 85 6.67 16.06 13.12
N HIS A 86 6.22 14.81 12.95
CA HIS A 86 6.24 13.81 14.02
C HIS A 86 7.68 13.40 14.37
N PRO A 87 8.05 13.21 15.65
CA PRO A 87 9.43 12.97 16.08
C PRO A 87 10.08 11.72 15.49
N THR A 88 9.31 10.69 15.16
CA THR A 88 9.83 9.38 14.69
C THR A 88 9.19 8.86 13.41
N VAL A 89 8.16 9.53 12.86
CA VAL A 89 7.42 9.07 11.67
C VAL A 89 7.40 10.18 10.63
N MET A 90 7.51 9.81 9.36
CA MET A 90 7.42 10.69 8.20
C MET A 90 6.29 10.21 7.29
N LEU A 91 5.53 11.16 6.74
CA LEU A 91 4.54 10.95 5.70
C LEU A 91 4.99 11.63 4.40
N ASP A 92 5.30 10.83 3.39
CA ASP A 92 5.59 11.28 2.03
C ASP A 92 4.39 11.00 1.12
N ARG A 93 3.62 12.04 0.82
CA ARG A 93 2.38 11.94 0.02
C ARG A 93 2.64 11.66 -1.46
N ASP A 94 3.85 11.91 -1.96
CA ASP A 94 4.18 11.61 -3.34
C ASP A 94 4.21 10.10 -3.60
N ARG A 95 4.47 9.28 -2.57
CA ARG A 95 4.51 7.81 -2.67
C ARG A 95 3.19 7.13 -2.29
N CYS A 96 2.19 7.89 -1.85
CA CYS A 96 0.91 7.34 -1.41
C CYS A 96 0.10 6.83 -2.62
N ILE A 97 -0.41 5.60 -2.51
CA ILE A 97 -1.27 4.96 -3.53
C ILE A 97 -2.77 4.95 -3.14
N LEU A 98 -3.14 5.74 -2.13
CA LEU A 98 -4.53 5.91 -1.66
C LEU A 98 -5.28 4.60 -1.35
N CYS A 99 -4.56 3.57 -0.88
CA CYS A 99 -5.14 2.26 -0.55
C CYS A 99 -5.95 2.21 0.77
N GLU A 100 -5.97 3.31 1.52
CA GLU A 100 -6.67 3.47 2.82
C GLU A 100 -6.28 2.50 3.95
N LEU A 101 -5.25 1.66 3.80
CA LEU A 101 -4.80 0.76 4.87
C LEU A 101 -4.44 1.48 6.16
N CYS A 102 -3.74 2.61 6.09
CA CYS A 102 -3.41 3.43 7.27
C CYS A 102 -4.65 4.09 7.89
N VAL A 103 -5.63 4.50 7.07
CA VAL A 103 -6.90 5.07 7.53
C VAL A 103 -7.68 4.02 8.32
N ARG A 104 -7.80 2.82 7.76
CA ARG A 104 -8.49 1.70 8.41
C ARG A 104 -7.78 1.23 9.67
N ALA A 105 -6.46 1.02 9.63
CA ALA A 105 -5.69 0.65 10.82
C ALA A 105 -5.87 1.67 11.95
N SER A 106 -5.72 2.96 11.62
CA SER A 106 -5.83 4.02 12.62
C SER A 106 -7.23 4.12 13.24
N ARG A 107 -8.28 3.82 12.48
CA ARG A 107 -9.66 3.84 12.97
C ARG A 107 -10.06 2.55 13.70
N GLU A 108 -9.81 1.41 13.09
CA GLU A 108 -10.37 0.11 13.47
C GLU A 108 -9.50 -0.61 14.50
N VAL A 109 -8.18 -0.40 14.49
CA VAL A 109 -7.22 -1.09 15.37
C VAL A 109 -6.66 -0.14 16.40
N ASP A 110 -6.11 1.01 15.97
CA ASP A 110 -5.47 1.95 16.89
C ASP A 110 -6.50 2.82 17.64
N GLY A 111 -7.71 2.99 17.08
CA GLY A 111 -8.80 3.76 17.69
C GLY A 111 -8.59 5.29 17.68
N LYS A 112 -7.67 5.80 16.87
CA LYS A 112 -7.19 7.21 16.90
C LYS A 112 -7.69 8.08 15.76
N ASN A 113 -8.12 7.48 14.64
CA ASN A 113 -8.60 8.21 13.45
C ASN A 113 -7.59 9.28 12.95
N VAL A 114 -6.29 9.00 12.95
CA VAL A 114 -5.23 9.94 12.56
C VAL A 114 -5.31 10.34 11.09
N PHE A 115 -5.70 9.42 10.21
CA PHE A 115 -5.67 9.62 8.76
C PHE A 115 -7.07 9.67 8.16
N ALA A 116 -7.21 10.40 7.05
CA ALA A 116 -8.38 10.34 6.16
C ALA A 116 -7.99 10.65 4.71
N ILE A 117 -8.89 10.36 3.77
CA ILE A 117 -8.77 10.79 2.38
C ILE A 117 -9.62 12.04 2.17
N SER A 118 -9.02 13.07 1.57
CA SER A 118 -9.71 14.30 1.17
C SER A 118 -9.54 14.54 -0.33
N GLY A 119 -10.39 15.39 -0.91
CA GLY A 119 -10.43 15.67 -2.34
C GLY A 119 -11.31 14.69 -3.13
N ARG A 120 -11.25 14.81 -4.46
CA ARG A 120 -12.00 13.98 -5.42
C ARG A 120 -11.20 13.76 -6.70
N GLY A 121 -11.37 12.60 -7.33
CA GLY A 121 -10.69 12.25 -8.57
C GLY A 121 -9.16 12.37 -8.43
N ALA A 122 -8.51 12.97 -9.41
CA ALA A 122 -7.06 13.21 -9.39
C ALA A 122 -6.56 14.12 -8.25
N ASN A 123 -7.46 14.86 -7.59
CA ASN A 123 -7.12 15.73 -6.45
C ASN A 123 -7.22 14.99 -5.10
N SER A 124 -7.51 13.70 -5.09
CA SER A 124 -7.61 12.91 -3.86
C SER A 124 -6.24 12.76 -3.21
N HIS A 125 -6.17 12.93 -1.89
CA HIS A 125 -4.91 12.86 -1.13
C HIS A 125 -5.15 12.47 0.32
N LEU A 126 -4.14 11.86 0.93
CA LEU A 126 -4.14 11.53 2.35
C LEU A 126 -3.92 12.79 3.20
N ILE A 127 -4.81 13.01 4.16
CA ILE A 127 -4.72 14.08 5.16
C ILE A 127 -4.48 13.48 6.55
N VAL A 128 -3.97 14.33 7.44
CA VAL A 128 -3.89 14.06 8.89
C VAL A 128 -5.04 14.81 9.54
N ASN A 129 -5.83 14.13 10.38
CA ASN A 129 -7.02 14.65 11.03
C ASN A 129 -6.66 15.50 12.25
N THR A 130 -5.93 16.58 12.02
CA THR A 130 -5.56 17.59 13.00
C THR A 130 -5.87 18.98 12.43
N ALA A 131 -6.04 19.97 13.29
CA ALA A 131 -6.30 21.35 12.84
C ALA A 131 -5.16 21.92 11.98
N SER A 132 -3.92 21.49 12.22
CA SER A 132 -2.74 21.88 11.44
C SER A 132 -2.53 21.05 10.17
N GLY A 133 -3.19 19.88 10.06
CA GLY A 133 -2.94 18.89 9.02
C GLY A 133 -1.56 18.22 9.12
N LYS A 134 -0.88 18.34 10.26
CA LYS A 134 0.46 17.79 10.53
C LYS A 134 0.42 16.57 11.45
N LEU A 135 1.28 15.59 11.15
CA LEU A 135 1.48 14.38 11.96
C LEU A 135 1.97 14.67 13.37
N GLY A 136 2.83 15.66 13.56
CA GLY A 136 3.40 16.01 14.85
C GLY A 136 2.39 16.52 15.87
N ASP A 137 1.21 16.96 15.40
CA ASP A 137 0.11 17.41 16.25
C ASP A 137 -0.98 16.34 16.42
N SER A 138 -0.73 15.11 15.92
CA SER A 138 -1.67 13.99 16.01
C SER A 138 -1.31 13.04 17.15
N ASP A 139 -2.25 12.18 17.53
CA ASP A 139 -2.04 11.14 18.55
C ASP A 139 -1.33 9.88 18.01
N LEU A 140 -0.82 9.92 16.79
CA LEU A 140 -0.05 8.81 16.20
C LEU A 140 1.13 8.48 17.11
N GLN A 141 1.30 7.21 17.42
CA GLN A 141 2.47 6.69 18.11
C GLN A 141 3.29 5.82 17.16
N ALA A 142 4.58 5.66 17.48
CA ALA A 142 5.49 4.93 16.61
C ALA A 142 5.13 3.45 16.51
N GLU A 143 4.47 2.90 17.54
CA GLU A 143 4.07 1.50 17.68
C GLU A 143 2.69 1.20 17.07
N ASP A 144 1.95 2.23 16.63
CA ASP A 144 0.63 2.07 16.04
C ASP A 144 0.69 1.24 14.75
N LEU A 145 -0.35 0.43 14.50
CA LEU A 145 -0.42 -0.33 13.26
C LEU A 145 -0.42 0.60 12.04
N ALA A 146 -1.08 1.76 12.13
CA ALA A 146 -1.11 2.75 11.07
C ALA A 146 0.28 3.31 10.68
N ALA A 147 1.27 3.27 11.59
CA ALA A 147 2.65 3.69 11.32
C ALA A 147 3.43 2.63 10.50
N HIS A 148 2.98 1.37 10.49
CA HIS A 148 3.72 0.26 9.90
C HIS A 148 3.01 -0.44 8.72
N ILE A 149 1.69 -0.30 8.63
CA ILE A 149 0.86 -1.02 7.65
C ILE A 149 1.03 -0.53 6.20
N CYS A 150 1.68 0.61 5.98
CA CYS A 150 1.80 1.17 4.64
C CYS A 150 2.55 0.19 3.70
N PRO A 151 1.93 -0.24 2.58
CA PRO A 151 2.53 -1.22 1.66
C PRO A 151 3.59 -0.61 0.74
N VAL A 152 3.76 0.71 0.80
CA VAL A 152 4.67 1.51 -0.03
C VAL A 152 5.44 2.49 0.86
N GLY A 153 6.38 3.26 0.28
CA GLY A 153 7.22 4.19 1.02
C GLY A 153 6.55 5.50 1.47
N ALA A 154 5.22 5.51 1.65
CA ALA A 154 4.49 6.74 1.99
C ALA A 154 4.52 7.03 3.50
N ILE A 155 4.52 6.02 4.37
CA ILE A 155 4.67 6.19 5.82
C ILE A 155 5.93 5.44 6.22
N LEU A 156 6.91 6.16 6.79
CA LEU A 156 8.24 5.64 7.09
C LEU A 156 8.70 6.07 8.48
N SER A 157 9.39 5.18 9.19
CA SER A 157 10.09 5.52 10.43
C SER A 157 11.34 6.36 10.13
N LYS A 158 11.53 7.45 10.89
CA LYS A 158 12.73 8.28 10.81
C LYS A 158 13.87 7.65 11.59
N GLY A 159 15.11 7.91 11.17
CA GLY A 159 16.31 7.39 11.82
C GLY A 159 16.57 5.89 11.59
N HIS A 160 15.68 5.22 10.88
CA HIS A 160 15.75 3.81 10.52
C HIS A 160 15.68 3.72 8.99
N GLY A 161 16.61 3.00 8.37
CA GLY A 161 16.64 2.86 6.92
C GLY A 161 17.79 2.01 6.43
N TYR A 162 17.52 1.11 5.48
CA TYR A 162 18.49 0.17 4.91
C TYR A 162 19.12 -0.78 5.95
N GLU A 163 18.37 -1.12 7.01
CA GLU A 163 18.82 -2.02 8.08
C GLU A 163 19.02 -3.45 7.58
N VAL A 164 18.13 -3.90 6.69
CA VAL A 164 18.22 -5.20 6.02
C VAL A 164 19.00 -5.03 4.71
N PRO A 165 20.14 -5.73 4.54
CA PRO A 165 20.94 -5.65 3.32
C PRO A 165 20.17 -6.07 2.06
N ILE A 166 20.57 -5.51 0.92
CA ILE A 166 20.11 -5.96 -0.40
C ILE A 166 20.41 -7.45 -0.56
N GLY A 167 19.44 -8.20 -1.07
CA GLY A 167 19.48 -9.66 -1.20
C GLY A 167 18.89 -10.39 0.01
N LEU A 168 18.53 -9.69 1.08
CA LEU A 168 17.95 -10.26 2.30
C LEU A 168 16.59 -9.65 2.67
N ARG A 169 16.06 -8.73 1.85
CA ARG A 169 14.76 -8.08 2.08
C ARG A 169 13.62 -8.98 1.60
N THR A 170 12.40 -8.71 2.04
CA THR A 170 11.24 -9.59 1.83
C THR A 170 11.08 -9.98 0.36
N PHE A 171 11.01 -9.00 -0.53
CA PHE A 171 10.79 -9.22 -1.97
C PHE A 171 12.09 -9.35 -2.78
N ASP A 172 13.25 -9.38 -2.12
CA ASP A 172 14.47 -9.91 -2.75
C ASP A 172 14.47 -11.44 -2.72
N LEU A 173 13.86 -12.03 -1.69
CA LEU A 173 13.81 -13.47 -1.45
C LEU A 173 12.49 -14.11 -1.90
N HIS A 174 11.40 -13.34 -1.90
CA HIS A 174 10.06 -13.85 -2.12
C HIS A 174 9.28 -13.11 -3.21
N SER A 175 8.36 -13.83 -3.86
CA SER A 175 7.38 -13.25 -4.78
C SER A 175 6.08 -12.89 -4.07
N VAL A 176 5.41 -11.83 -4.53
CA VAL A 176 4.06 -11.43 -4.04
C VAL A 176 2.98 -12.50 -4.26
N ALA A 177 3.23 -13.51 -5.10
CA ALA A 177 2.31 -14.62 -5.34
C ALA A 177 2.44 -15.76 -4.33
N GLU A 178 3.47 -15.76 -3.47
CA GLU A 178 3.66 -16.76 -2.43
C GLU A 178 2.65 -16.51 -1.29
N SER A 179 1.91 -17.56 -0.91
CA SER A 179 0.86 -17.48 0.12
C SER A 179 1.38 -17.09 1.50
N ASP A 180 2.64 -17.41 1.78
CA ASP A 180 3.20 -17.36 3.13
C ASP A 180 3.83 -15.98 3.44
N VAL A 181 4.09 -15.18 2.41
CA VAL A 181 4.63 -13.81 2.53
C VAL A 181 3.60 -12.89 3.20
N ALA A 182 2.31 -13.18 3.03
CA ALA A 182 1.22 -12.49 3.72
C ALA A 182 1.29 -12.64 5.26
N THR A 183 1.94 -13.69 5.77
CA THR A 183 2.14 -13.90 7.21
C THR A 183 3.23 -12.99 7.78
N ALA A 184 4.23 -12.64 6.97
CA ALA A 184 5.31 -11.72 7.35
C ALA A 184 4.86 -10.23 7.32
N ILE A 185 3.91 -9.89 6.45
CA ILE A 185 3.20 -8.60 6.48
C ILE A 185 2.03 -8.75 7.45
N THR A 186 2.32 -8.72 8.76
CA THR A 186 1.35 -8.98 9.82
C THR A 186 0.22 -7.94 9.84
N LEU A 187 -0.78 -8.14 8.98
CA LEU A 187 -2.17 -7.88 9.32
C LEU A 187 -2.63 -9.08 10.13
N GLN A 188 -2.33 -9.10 11.43
CA GLN A 188 -3.07 -9.96 12.34
C GLN A 188 -4.52 -9.49 12.30
N LYS A 189 -5.32 -10.17 11.48
CA LYS A 189 -6.76 -10.04 11.45
C LYS A 189 -7.22 -10.29 12.89
N THR A 190 -7.59 -9.25 13.61
CA THR A 190 -8.25 -9.40 14.90
C THR A 190 -9.44 -10.31 14.66
N GLU A 191 -9.48 -11.43 15.35
CA GLU A 191 -10.63 -12.32 15.34
C GLU A 191 -11.84 -11.50 15.76
N HIS A 192 -12.77 -11.26 14.84
CA HIS A 192 -14.09 -10.78 15.18
C HIS A 192 -14.69 -11.83 16.12
N HIS A 193 -14.70 -11.52 17.42
CA HIS A 193 -15.58 -12.21 18.33
C HIS A 193 -16.99 -11.72 17.99
N ASP A 194 -17.75 -12.60 17.34
CA ASP A 194 -19.19 -12.43 17.21
C ASP A 194 -19.78 -12.42 18.64
N VAL A 195 -20.36 -11.28 19.03
CA VAL A 195 -21.31 -11.17 20.14
C VAL A 195 -22.71 -11.17 19.56
#